data_AF-L5NMC0-F1
#
_entry.id   AF-L5NMC0-F1
#
_cell.length_a   1.000
_cell.length_b   1.000
_cell.length_c   1.000
_cell.angle_alpha   90.00
_cell.angle_beta   90.00
_cell.angle_gamma   90.00
#
_symmetry.space_group_name_H-M   'P 1'
#
loop_
_entity.id
_entity.type
_entity.pdbx_description
1 polymer ?
#
loop_
_entity_poly.entity_id
_entity_poly.type
_entity_poly.pdbx_seq_one_letter_code
_entity_poly.pdbx_strand_id
1 'polypeptide(L)'
;MLARLARPVSETPTRLAVVSDPHVTPTGSGTWKAYHRSETRLRTAVSTISDLDVDATVLLGDLTRDGRSEEYDVVDELLRDLPGPRVAVPGNHDVPKRWDDYDAPTPAEFAARYADGSLPFVRRVGGVDVVGLDSASGGPDLALTDTHEGAVPDAQLRWLDTVLADATTPIVVLHHNVFHPRRHTGQFPDADFYQLRNADELAAVLARHDVPLVLSGHIHWPATAVQAGVRELIAPATCSFPQSFVVVDVDRRGTTVRLVPLAGPKGMAEAYTLAASGAAHGQGIVAHADRGQLSALPLVDERTPPRRVVGSDVPGAVRWR
;
A
#
# COMPACT_ATOMS: atom_id res chain seq x y z
N MET A 1 2.97 0.09 16.05
CA MET A 1 3.98 0.85 15.27
C MET A 1 4.45 -0.08 14.16
N LEU A 2 4.26 0.26 12.88
CA LEU A 2 4.70 -0.60 11.76
C LEU A 2 6.17 -0.32 11.40
N ALA A 3 6.54 0.95 11.25
CA ALA A 3 7.89 1.37 10.88
C ALA A 3 8.24 2.74 11.45
N ARG A 4 9.52 2.97 11.73
CA ARG A 4 10.10 4.29 12.01
C ARG A 4 11.25 4.52 11.03
N LEU A 5 11.05 5.41 10.07
CA LEU A 5 11.98 5.67 8.98
C LEU A 5 12.71 6.99 9.21
N ALA A 6 13.96 7.06 8.77
CA ALA A 6 14.74 8.29 8.83
C ALA A 6 14.29 9.32 7.79
N ARG A 7 13.71 8.86 6.66
CA ARG A 7 13.17 9.68 5.58
C ARG A 7 11.82 9.15 5.06
N PRO A 8 11.00 9.96 4.38
CA PRO A 8 11.14 11.41 4.23
C PRO A 8 11.06 12.16 5.57
N VAL A 9 11.53 13.40 5.56
CA VAL A 9 11.35 14.40 6.63
C VAL A 9 10.61 15.59 6.04
N SER A 10 9.88 16.32 6.88
CA SER A 10 9.20 17.56 6.46
C SER A 10 9.17 18.59 7.58
N GLU A 11 9.38 19.86 7.22
CA GLU A 11 9.27 21.00 8.15
C GLU A 11 7.83 21.24 8.62
N THR A 12 6.86 20.95 7.75
CA THR A 12 5.42 20.95 8.02
C THR A 12 5.01 19.52 8.34
N PRO A 13 4.61 19.21 9.60
CA PRO A 13 4.10 17.90 9.94
C PRO A 13 2.92 17.53 9.04
N THR A 14 2.89 16.29 8.56
CA THR A 14 1.83 15.81 7.68
C THR A 14 1.43 14.40 8.04
N ARG A 15 0.12 14.15 8.15
CA ARG A 15 -0.47 12.85 8.44
C ARG A 15 -1.32 12.40 7.26
N LEU A 16 -0.99 11.24 6.70
CA LEU A 16 -1.78 10.57 5.68
C LEU A 16 -2.44 9.31 6.26
N ALA A 17 -3.72 9.09 5.96
CA ALA A 17 -4.30 7.75 6.03
C ALA A 17 -4.05 7.04 4.69
N VAL A 18 -3.59 5.79 4.74
CA VAL A 18 -3.30 4.98 3.55
C VAL A 18 -4.09 3.68 3.64
N VAL A 19 -5.08 3.57 2.75
CA VAL A 19 -6.05 2.46 2.67
C VAL A 19 -5.75 1.65 1.41
N SER A 20 -5.81 0.32 1.52
CA SER A 20 -5.52 -0.57 0.39
C SER A 20 -6.48 -1.76 0.36
N ASP A 21 -6.75 -2.24 -0.86
CA ASP A 21 -7.45 -3.49 -1.17
C ASP A 21 -8.74 -3.73 -0.33
N PRO A 22 -9.70 -2.78 -0.31
CA PRO A 22 -10.98 -3.01 0.35
C PRO A 22 -11.87 -4.02 -0.37
N HIS A 23 -11.71 -4.22 -1.69
CA HIS A 23 -12.50 -5.14 -2.50
C HIS A 23 -13.99 -5.09 -2.18
N VAL A 24 -14.55 -3.88 -2.21
CA VAL A 24 -15.96 -3.67 -1.89
C VAL A 24 -16.82 -4.44 -2.85
N THR A 25 -17.80 -5.16 -2.31
CA THR A 25 -18.78 -5.90 -3.08
C THR A 25 -20.07 -6.08 -2.28
N PRO A 26 -21.25 -5.72 -2.84
CA PRO A 26 -22.54 -5.88 -2.15
C PRO A 26 -23.09 -7.30 -2.21
N THR A 27 -22.57 -8.13 -3.12
CA THR A 27 -23.06 -9.50 -3.33
C THR A 27 -22.03 -10.56 -2.96
N GLY A 28 -20.75 -10.18 -2.84
CA GLY A 28 -19.69 -11.11 -2.47
C GLY A 28 -19.80 -11.60 -1.04
N SER A 29 -19.52 -12.89 -0.83
CA SER A 29 -19.46 -13.49 0.49
C SER A 29 -18.34 -14.52 0.59
N GLY A 30 -17.92 -14.83 1.82
CA GLY A 30 -16.83 -15.76 2.08
C GLY A 30 -15.49 -15.37 1.46
N THR A 31 -14.69 -16.39 1.12
CA THR A 31 -13.28 -16.33 0.64
C THR A 31 -12.28 -15.81 1.67
N TRP A 32 -10.98 -15.96 1.36
CA TRP A 32 -9.89 -15.41 2.16
C TRP A 32 -9.88 -13.87 2.25
N LYS A 33 -10.55 -13.20 1.29
CA LYS A 33 -10.76 -11.75 1.28
C LYS A 33 -11.91 -11.29 2.18
N ALA A 34 -12.65 -12.22 2.79
CA ALA A 34 -13.78 -11.97 3.68
C ALA A 34 -14.80 -10.98 3.06
N TYR A 35 -15.26 -11.23 1.84
CA TYR A 35 -16.06 -10.28 1.06
C TYR A 35 -17.32 -9.78 1.78
N HIS A 36 -17.97 -10.63 2.57
CA HIS A 36 -19.12 -10.27 3.40
C HIS A 36 -18.80 -9.25 4.53
N ARG A 37 -17.53 -8.89 4.72
CA ARG A 37 -17.06 -7.85 5.63
C ARG A 37 -16.48 -6.63 4.91
N SER A 38 -16.25 -6.68 3.60
CA SER A 38 -15.55 -5.64 2.83
C SER A 38 -16.12 -4.24 3.09
N GLU A 39 -17.42 -4.06 2.89
CA GLU A 39 -18.13 -2.81 3.17
C GLU A 39 -17.99 -2.35 4.62
N THR A 40 -18.22 -3.27 5.57
CA THR A 40 -18.14 -2.94 7.00
C THR A 40 -16.72 -2.53 7.40
N ARG A 41 -15.69 -3.16 6.80
CA ARG A 41 -14.29 -2.83 7.06
C ARG A 41 -13.91 -1.48 6.48
N LEU A 42 -14.32 -1.17 5.25
CA LEU A 42 -14.10 0.16 4.69
C LEU A 42 -14.86 1.23 5.48
N ARG A 43 -16.12 0.98 5.87
CA ARG A 43 -16.89 1.89 6.75
C ARG A 43 -16.20 2.15 8.08
N THR A 44 -15.64 1.10 8.69
CA THR A 44 -14.85 1.21 9.93
C THR A 44 -13.59 2.04 9.70
N ALA A 45 -12.91 1.86 8.56
CA ALA A 45 -11.74 2.65 8.21
C ALA A 45 -12.10 4.13 8.07
N VAL A 46 -13.14 4.46 7.32
CA VAL A 46 -13.63 5.84 7.14
C VAL A 46 -13.96 6.46 8.49
N SER A 47 -14.77 5.80 9.32
CA SER A 47 -15.10 6.28 10.67
C SER A 47 -13.86 6.49 11.55
N THR A 48 -12.88 5.58 11.48
CA THR A 48 -11.66 5.69 12.27
C THR A 48 -10.79 6.85 11.77
N ILE A 49 -10.70 7.05 10.46
CA ILE A 49 -9.94 8.15 9.84
C ILE A 49 -10.52 9.51 10.24
N SER A 50 -11.85 9.62 10.35
CA SER A 50 -12.54 10.83 10.83
C SER A 50 -12.08 11.28 12.23
N ASP A 51 -11.60 10.37 13.06
CA ASP A 51 -11.11 10.66 14.41
C ASP A 51 -9.58 10.91 14.48
N LEU A 52 -8.86 10.79 13.36
CA LEU A 52 -7.38 10.80 13.33
C LEU A 52 -6.74 12.11 12.88
N ASP A 53 -7.52 13.14 12.54
CA ASP A 53 -7.05 14.46 12.09
C ASP A 53 -5.99 14.32 10.98
N VAL A 54 -6.38 13.68 9.87
CA VAL A 54 -5.50 13.42 8.73
C VAL A 54 -5.55 14.58 7.75
N ASP A 55 -4.40 14.89 7.12
CA ASP A 55 -4.32 15.93 6.09
C ASP A 55 -4.86 15.44 4.74
N ALA A 56 -4.77 14.12 4.47
CA ALA A 56 -5.40 13.47 3.33
C ALA A 56 -5.53 11.96 3.51
N THR A 57 -6.38 11.35 2.70
CA THR A 57 -6.47 9.89 2.53
C THR A 57 -5.96 9.47 1.16
N VAL A 58 -5.07 8.48 1.12
CA VAL A 58 -4.55 7.85 -0.11
C VAL A 58 -5.13 6.45 -0.21
N LEU A 59 -5.73 6.11 -1.35
CA LEU A 59 -6.23 4.77 -1.63
C LEU A 59 -5.35 4.07 -2.68
N LEU A 60 -4.79 2.92 -2.33
CA LEU A 60 -3.80 2.21 -3.15
C LEU A 60 -4.41 1.16 -4.08
N GLY A 61 -5.64 1.38 -4.55
CA GLY A 61 -6.30 0.51 -5.52
C GLY A 61 -7.00 -0.71 -4.93
N ASP A 62 -7.58 -1.49 -5.84
CA ASP A 62 -8.50 -2.60 -5.59
C ASP A 62 -9.67 -2.16 -4.70
N LEU A 63 -10.22 -0.98 -5.04
CA LEU A 63 -11.35 -0.37 -4.34
C LEU A 63 -12.58 -1.27 -4.41
N THR A 64 -12.77 -1.88 -5.57
CA THR A 64 -13.86 -2.80 -5.86
C THR A 64 -13.34 -4.23 -5.93
N ARG A 65 -14.27 -5.19 -5.89
CA ARG A 65 -13.91 -6.59 -6.08
C ARG A 65 -13.65 -6.87 -7.56
N ASP A 66 -14.49 -6.34 -8.44
CA ASP A 66 -14.58 -6.77 -9.83
C ASP A 66 -14.70 -5.57 -10.81
N GLY A 67 -14.66 -4.31 -10.34
CA GLY A 67 -14.73 -3.13 -11.20
C GLY A 67 -16.15 -2.74 -11.63
N ARG A 68 -17.17 -3.35 -11.04
CA ARG A 68 -18.57 -3.17 -11.44
C ARG A 68 -19.14 -1.84 -10.97
N SER A 69 -20.05 -1.27 -11.75
CA SER A 69 -20.71 0.00 -11.42
C SER A 69 -21.35 0.01 -10.02
N GLU A 70 -22.07 -1.05 -9.67
CA GLU A 70 -22.74 -1.20 -8.39
C GLU A 70 -21.77 -1.32 -7.21
N GLU A 71 -20.56 -1.84 -7.43
CA GLU A 71 -19.52 -1.90 -6.39
C GLU A 71 -18.94 -0.52 -6.15
N TYR A 72 -18.71 0.24 -7.22
CA TYR A 72 -18.26 1.62 -7.10
C TYR A 72 -19.30 2.54 -6.47
N ASP A 73 -20.59 2.33 -6.71
CA ASP A 73 -21.66 3.09 -6.05
C ASP A 73 -21.59 2.94 -4.53
N VAL A 74 -21.28 1.73 -4.05
CA VAL A 74 -21.05 1.46 -2.62
C VAL A 74 -19.74 2.09 -2.15
N VAL A 75 -18.65 2.01 -2.92
CA VAL A 75 -17.38 2.70 -2.61
C VAL A 75 -17.63 4.20 -2.45
N ASP A 76 -18.32 4.85 -3.38
CA ASP A 76 -18.63 6.27 -3.32
C ASP A 76 -19.48 6.64 -2.11
N GLU A 77 -20.47 5.80 -1.78
CA GLU A 77 -21.28 5.99 -0.58
C GLU A 77 -20.40 5.99 0.67
N LEU A 78 -19.54 4.99 0.80
CA LEU A 78 -18.67 4.80 1.96
C LEU A 78 -17.62 5.91 2.07
N LEU A 79 -16.99 6.29 0.96
CA LEU A 79 -15.94 7.29 0.97
C LEU A 79 -16.49 8.72 1.18
N ARG A 80 -17.78 8.98 0.94
CA ARG A 80 -18.40 10.31 1.12
C ARG A 80 -18.14 10.92 2.48
N ASP A 81 -18.02 10.08 3.52
CA ASP A 81 -17.84 10.51 4.90
C ASP A 81 -16.35 10.70 5.29
N LEU A 82 -15.39 10.48 4.37
CA LEU A 82 -13.98 10.76 4.64
C LEU A 82 -13.73 12.25 4.85
N PRO A 83 -12.92 12.63 5.86
CA PRO A 83 -12.51 14.01 6.05
C PRO A 83 -11.44 14.41 5.03
N GLY A 84 -11.49 15.65 4.57
CA GLY A 84 -10.42 16.28 3.80
C GLY A 84 -10.21 15.70 2.39
N PRO A 85 -9.09 16.06 1.74
CA PRO A 85 -8.75 15.57 0.42
C PRO A 85 -8.52 14.05 0.38
N ARG A 86 -8.93 13.42 -0.72
CA ARG A 86 -8.61 12.03 -1.02
C ARG A 86 -8.10 11.89 -2.45
N VAL A 87 -7.16 10.96 -2.65
CA VAL A 87 -6.67 10.58 -3.98
C VAL A 87 -6.51 9.06 -4.03
N ALA A 88 -6.75 8.46 -5.19
CA ALA A 88 -6.59 7.03 -5.42
C ALA A 88 -5.80 6.73 -6.70
N VAL A 89 -5.09 5.61 -6.67
CA VAL A 89 -4.59 4.92 -7.86
C VAL A 89 -5.45 3.67 -8.09
N PRO A 90 -5.67 3.23 -9.35
CA PRO A 90 -6.44 2.02 -9.61
C PRO A 90 -5.61 0.77 -9.28
N GLY A 91 -6.29 -0.27 -8.79
CA GLY A 91 -5.74 -1.62 -8.74
C GLY A 91 -6.16 -2.46 -9.94
N ASN A 92 -5.64 -3.69 -10.04
CA ASN A 92 -5.97 -4.54 -11.19
C ASN A 92 -7.44 -4.99 -11.21
N HIS A 93 -8.16 -4.91 -10.09
CA HIS A 93 -9.60 -5.17 -10.01
C HIS A 93 -10.46 -3.94 -10.30
N ASP A 94 -9.85 -2.77 -10.47
CA ASP A 94 -10.54 -1.50 -10.75
C ASP A 94 -10.58 -1.14 -12.24
N VAL A 95 -9.98 -1.96 -13.10
CA VAL A 95 -9.80 -1.69 -14.54
C VAL A 95 -10.39 -2.79 -15.41
N PRO A 96 -10.84 -2.50 -16.64
CA PRO A 96 -11.53 -3.47 -17.48
C PRO A 96 -10.66 -4.69 -17.82
N LYS A 97 -11.26 -5.88 -17.77
CA LYS A 97 -10.64 -7.13 -18.24
C LYS A 97 -11.44 -7.73 -19.39
N ARG A 98 -10.78 -8.41 -20.33
CA ARG A 98 -11.46 -8.98 -21.51
C ARG A 98 -12.38 -10.14 -21.17
N TRP A 99 -12.16 -10.79 -20.04
CA TRP A 99 -13.02 -11.87 -19.56
C TRP A 99 -14.25 -11.34 -18.79
N ASP A 100 -14.32 -10.03 -18.54
CA ASP A 100 -15.48 -9.43 -17.89
C ASP A 100 -16.64 -9.38 -18.89
N ASP A 101 -17.83 -9.80 -18.44
CA ASP A 101 -19.08 -9.71 -19.19
C ASP A 101 -19.86 -8.43 -18.87
N TYR A 102 -19.18 -7.45 -18.26
CA TYR A 102 -19.69 -6.15 -17.83
C TYR A 102 -18.66 -5.06 -18.11
N ASP A 103 -19.13 -3.81 -18.14
CA ASP A 103 -18.25 -2.65 -18.26
C ASP A 103 -17.65 -2.27 -16.91
N ALA A 104 -16.34 -2.01 -16.90
CA ALA A 104 -15.64 -1.36 -15.80
C ALA A 104 -15.17 0.04 -16.25
N PRO A 105 -14.90 0.98 -15.33
CA PRO A 105 -14.43 2.32 -15.68
C PRO A 105 -13.14 2.29 -16.47
N THR A 106 -13.06 3.12 -17.49
CA THR A 106 -11.79 3.45 -18.14
C THR A 106 -10.85 4.16 -17.16
N PRO A 107 -9.54 4.20 -17.43
CA PRO A 107 -8.60 4.93 -16.56
C PRO A 107 -8.94 6.41 -16.42
N ALA A 108 -9.50 7.03 -17.46
CA ALA A 108 -9.97 8.41 -17.42
C ALA A 108 -11.20 8.61 -16.52
N GLU A 109 -12.15 7.67 -16.55
CA GLU A 109 -13.33 7.69 -15.67
C GLU A 109 -12.93 7.43 -14.21
N PHE A 110 -12.02 6.48 -13.96
CA PHE A 110 -11.44 6.28 -12.63
C PHE A 110 -10.75 7.56 -12.14
N ALA A 111 -9.94 8.20 -12.99
CA ALA A 111 -9.23 9.42 -12.64
C ALA A 111 -10.19 10.58 -12.31
N ALA A 112 -11.26 10.75 -13.09
CA ALA A 112 -12.31 11.73 -12.83
C ALA A 112 -13.01 11.50 -11.49
N ARG A 113 -13.16 10.24 -11.07
CA ARG A 113 -13.85 9.85 -9.83
C ARG A 113 -12.95 9.94 -8.60
N TYR A 114 -11.68 9.56 -8.71
CA TYR A 114 -10.82 9.33 -7.54
C TYR A 114 -9.42 9.99 -7.58
N ALA A 115 -9.00 10.60 -8.69
CA ALA A 115 -7.63 11.12 -8.85
C ALA A 115 -7.59 12.57 -9.35
N ASP A 116 -8.53 13.41 -8.89
CA ASP A 116 -8.65 14.82 -9.28
C ASP A 116 -8.69 15.05 -10.83
N GLY A 117 -9.16 14.06 -11.59
CA GLY A 117 -9.29 14.14 -13.05
C GLY A 117 -8.06 13.75 -13.85
N SER A 118 -6.96 13.31 -13.23
CA SER A 118 -5.74 12.94 -13.94
C SER A 118 -5.04 11.70 -13.37
N LEU A 119 -4.58 10.83 -14.26
CA LEU A 119 -3.60 9.78 -13.95
C LEU A 119 -2.49 9.83 -15.02
N PRO A 120 -1.20 9.84 -14.62
CA PRO A 120 -0.70 9.96 -13.25
C PRO A 120 -0.95 11.37 -12.66
N PHE A 121 -0.75 11.55 -11.35
CA PHE A 121 -0.99 12.83 -10.66
C PHE A 121 0.08 13.20 -9.63
N VAL A 122 0.13 14.50 -9.29
CA VAL A 122 0.84 15.01 -8.11
C VAL A 122 -0.16 15.75 -7.22
N ARG A 123 -0.24 15.34 -5.95
CA ARG A 123 -1.05 16.00 -4.93
C ARG A 123 -0.17 16.46 -3.78
N ARG A 124 -0.08 17.79 -3.60
CA ARG A 124 0.58 18.40 -2.44
C ARG A 124 -0.34 18.33 -1.23
N VAL A 125 0.16 17.74 -0.15
CA VAL A 125 -0.56 17.61 1.13
C VAL A 125 0.41 18.00 2.24
N GLY A 126 0.10 19.05 3.00
CA GLY A 126 1.01 19.57 4.01
C GLY A 126 2.40 19.84 3.43
N GLY A 127 3.43 19.13 3.91
CA GLY A 127 4.80 19.23 3.43
C GLY A 127 5.29 18.05 2.57
N VAL A 128 4.37 17.22 2.04
CA VAL A 128 4.70 16.11 1.13
C VAL A 128 4.07 16.27 -0.25
N ASP A 129 4.75 15.72 -1.26
CA ASP A 129 4.25 15.60 -2.62
C ASP A 129 3.84 14.12 -2.85
N VAL A 130 2.53 13.82 -2.83
CA VAL A 130 2.03 12.48 -3.16
C VAL A 130 1.99 12.32 -4.67
N VAL A 131 2.80 11.41 -5.20
CA VAL A 131 2.94 11.19 -6.65
C VAL A 131 2.30 9.85 -7.01
N GLY A 132 1.13 9.88 -7.63
CA GLY A 132 0.35 8.68 -7.97
C GLY A 132 0.60 8.20 -9.39
N LEU A 133 0.89 6.89 -9.53
CA LEU A 133 1.10 6.22 -10.82
C LEU A 133 -0.01 5.18 -11.07
N ASP A 134 -0.46 5.11 -12.32
CA ASP A 134 -1.35 4.03 -12.76
C ASP A 134 -0.49 2.85 -13.24
N SER A 135 -0.53 1.79 -12.43
CA SER A 135 0.14 0.51 -12.69
C SER A 135 -0.78 -0.56 -13.26
N ALA A 136 -2.10 -0.34 -13.25
CA ALA A 136 -3.10 -1.38 -13.50
C ALA A 136 -3.59 -1.37 -14.95
N SER A 137 -3.68 -0.19 -15.57
CA SER A 137 -4.25 -0.07 -16.91
C SER A 137 -3.25 -0.40 -18.02
N GLY A 138 -1.95 -0.23 -17.75
CA GLY A 138 -0.85 -0.40 -18.71
C GLY A 138 -0.82 0.61 -19.86
N GLY A 139 -1.71 1.60 -19.85
CA GLY A 139 -1.72 2.71 -20.81
C GLY A 139 -2.11 2.30 -22.23
N PRO A 140 -1.89 3.18 -23.23
CA PRO A 140 -2.30 2.93 -24.62
C PRO A 140 -1.47 1.84 -25.31
N ASP A 141 -0.22 1.65 -24.87
CA ASP A 141 0.74 0.75 -25.53
C ASP A 141 0.72 -0.67 -24.96
N LEU A 142 0.15 -0.87 -23.77
CA LEU A 142 0.08 -2.17 -23.10
C LEU A 142 -1.27 -2.34 -22.41
N ALA A 143 -2.22 -2.97 -23.09
CA ALA A 143 -3.49 -3.34 -22.46
C ALA A 143 -3.26 -4.53 -21.49
N LEU A 144 -3.41 -4.30 -20.18
CA LEU A 144 -3.37 -5.34 -19.14
C LEU A 144 -4.75 -5.98 -18.92
N THR A 145 -5.49 -6.15 -20.01
CA THR A 145 -6.89 -6.60 -20.01
C THR A 145 -7.02 -8.12 -19.83
N ASP A 146 -5.95 -8.87 -20.04
CA ASP A 146 -5.92 -10.34 -19.93
C ASP A 146 -5.02 -10.82 -18.77
N THR A 147 -4.81 -10.00 -17.75
CA THR A 147 -3.96 -10.35 -16.60
C THR A 147 -4.30 -9.52 -15.35
N HIS A 148 -3.80 -9.96 -14.20
CA HIS A 148 -3.70 -9.18 -12.97
C HIS A 148 -2.29 -8.61 -12.74
N GLU A 149 -1.40 -8.73 -13.73
CA GLU A 149 -0.10 -8.08 -13.70
C GLU A 149 -0.23 -6.55 -13.84
N GLY A 150 0.82 -5.85 -13.41
CA GLY A 150 0.93 -4.41 -13.54
C GLY A 150 2.15 -3.97 -14.35
N ALA A 151 2.08 -2.78 -14.94
CA ALA A 151 3.21 -2.11 -15.59
C ALA A 151 3.01 -0.59 -15.54
N VAL A 152 4.11 0.17 -15.45
CA VAL A 152 4.08 1.63 -15.56
C VAL A 152 4.53 2.04 -16.95
N PRO A 153 3.65 2.58 -17.82
CA PRO A 153 4.00 2.88 -19.21
C PRO A 153 5.16 3.87 -19.32
N ASP A 154 5.96 3.78 -20.40
CA ASP A 154 7.10 4.67 -20.63
C ASP A 154 6.74 6.16 -20.58
N ALA A 155 5.52 6.52 -21.01
CA ALA A 155 5.02 7.88 -20.90
C ALA A 155 4.91 8.33 -19.44
N GLN A 156 4.42 7.47 -18.53
CA GLN A 156 4.39 7.75 -17.10
C GLN A 156 5.78 7.76 -16.49
N LEU A 157 6.71 6.90 -16.93
CA LEU A 157 8.10 6.91 -16.45
C LEU A 157 8.82 8.22 -16.81
N ARG A 158 8.66 8.72 -18.05
CA ARG A 158 9.22 10.02 -18.48
C ARG A 158 8.57 11.19 -17.73
N TRP A 159 7.27 11.12 -17.52
CA TRP A 159 6.54 12.11 -16.72
C TRP A 159 7.06 12.13 -15.27
N LEU A 160 7.26 10.95 -14.67
CA LEU A 160 7.77 10.80 -13.31
C LEU A 160 9.19 11.37 -13.19
N ASP A 161 10.08 11.08 -14.14
CA ASP A 161 11.45 11.62 -14.17
C ASP A 161 11.46 13.17 -14.20
N THR A 162 10.47 13.78 -14.86
CA THR A 162 10.30 15.24 -14.91
C THR A 162 9.78 15.78 -13.58
N VAL A 163 8.71 15.17 -13.03
CA VAL A 163 8.06 15.62 -11.79
C VAL A 163 8.98 15.49 -10.58
N LEU A 164 9.74 14.40 -10.49
CA LEU A 164 10.62 14.16 -9.34
C LEU A 164 11.80 15.12 -9.28
N ALA A 165 12.21 15.71 -10.41
CA ALA A 165 13.26 16.72 -10.43
C ALA A 165 12.91 17.98 -9.61
N ASP A 166 11.63 18.29 -9.50
CA ASP A 166 11.11 19.47 -8.79
C ASP A 166 10.45 19.13 -7.43
N ALA A 167 10.26 17.84 -7.13
CA ALA A 167 9.61 17.40 -5.90
C ALA A 167 10.51 17.63 -4.67
N THR A 168 9.94 18.14 -3.58
CA THR A 168 10.71 18.41 -2.36
C THR A 168 10.70 17.21 -1.43
N THR A 169 9.52 16.64 -1.20
CA THR A 169 9.34 15.50 -0.29
C THR A 169 8.42 14.47 -0.96
N PRO A 170 8.89 13.79 -2.03
CA PRO A 170 8.05 12.87 -2.78
C PRO A 170 7.74 11.61 -1.99
N ILE A 171 6.47 11.22 -2.00
CA ILE A 171 6.01 9.87 -1.65
C ILE A 171 5.31 9.32 -2.89
N VAL A 172 5.92 8.32 -3.51
CA VAL A 172 5.35 7.70 -4.71
C VAL A 172 4.35 6.63 -4.31
N VAL A 173 3.19 6.61 -4.94
CA VAL A 173 2.11 5.67 -4.63
C VAL A 173 1.61 4.98 -5.90
N LEU A 174 1.38 3.68 -5.80
CA LEU A 174 0.90 2.81 -6.89
C LEU A 174 0.27 1.55 -6.27
N HIS A 175 -0.39 0.72 -7.07
CA HIS A 175 -1.01 -0.50 -6.55
C HIS A 175 -0.03 -1.68 -6.50
N HIS A 176 0.56 -2.05 -7.65
CA HIS A 176 1.45 -3.22 -7.77
C HIS A 176 2.81 -2.98 -7.13
N ASN A 177 3.45 -4.04 -6.63
CA ASN A 177 4.71 -3.88 -5.91
C ASN A 177 5.89 -3.63 -6.87
N VAL A 178 6.79 -2.74 -6.45
CA VAL A 178 8.02 -2.42 -7.20
C VAL A 178 9.07 -3.49 -6.98
N PHE A 179 9.24 -3.94 -5.73
CA PHE A 179 10.17 -4.99 -5.40
C PHE A 179 9.44 -6.32 -5.21
N HIS A 180 10.08 -7.40 -5.64
CA HIS A 180 9.51 -8.73 -5.52
C HIS A 180 9.17 -9.05 -4.05
N PRO A 181 7.96 -9.57 -3.70
CA PRO A 181 7.55 -9.82 -2.30
C PRO A 181 8.56 -10.61 -1.45
N ARG A 182 9.30 -11.55 -2.06
CA ARG A 182 10.43 -12.27 -1.42
C ARG A 182 11.50 -11.34 -0.81
N ARG A 183 11.73 -10.15 -1.38
CA ARG A 183 12.64 -9.15 -0.84
C ARG A 183 12.11 -8.50 0.45
N HIS A 184 10.80 -8.54 0.70
CA HIS A 184 10.17 -7.95 1.87
C HIS A 184 9.98 -8.96 3.00
N THR A 185 9.54 -10.18 2.68
CA THR A 185 9.13 -11.18 3.68
C THR A 185 9.91 -12.50 3.62
N GLY A 186 10.79 -12.67 2.64
CA GLY A 186 11.60 -13.87 2.44
C GLY A 186 10.89 -15.03 1.71
N GLN A 187 9.58 -15.19 1.83
CA GLN A 187 8.81 -16.31 1.22
C GLN A 187 7.34 -15.96 0.99
N PHE A 188 6.98 -15.47 -0.20
CA PHE A 188 5.59 -15.41 -0.68
C PHE A 188 5.41 -16.51 -1.74
N PRO A 189 4.21 -17.08 -1.98
CA PRO A 189 3.99 -17.97 -3.11
C PRO A 189 4.54 -17.34 -4.40
N ASP A 190 5.25 -18.12 -5.23
CA ASP A 190 5.68 -17.59 -6.52
C ASP A 190 4.45 -17.37 -7.40
N ALA A 191 4.20 -16.11 -7.74
CA ALA A 191 3.24 -15.75 -8.76
C ALA A 191 3.75 -14.51 -9.49
N ASP A 192 3.65 -14.57 -10.81
CA ASP A 192 4.25 -13.57 -11.71
C ASP A 192 3.53 -12.21 -11.67
N PHE A 193 2.36 -12.13 -11.01
CA PHE A 193 1.50 -10.95 -11.01
C PHE A 193 1.69 -10.00 -9.81
N TYR A 194 2.53 -10.32 -8.83
CA TYR A 194 2.71 -9.44 -7.66
C TYR A 194 3.61 -8.23 -7.94
N GLN A 195 4.70 -8.47 -8.68
CA GLN A 195 5.65 -7.43 -9.05
C GLN A 195 5.27 -6.83 -10.40
N LEU A 196 5.52 -5.54 -10.57
CA LEU A 196 5.44 -4.89 -11.89
C LEU A 196 6.31 -5.60 -12.93
N ARG A 197 5.79 -5.71 -14.17
CA ARG A 197 6.53 -6.24 -15.33
C ARG A 197 7.83 -5.49 -15.60
N ASN A 198 7.77 -4.17 -15.50
CA ASN A 198 8.89 -3.24 -15.76
C ASN A 198 9.34 -2.56 -14.45
N ALA A 199 9.43 -3.36 -13.39
CA ALA A 199 9.85 -2.91 -12.07
C ALA A 199 11.25 -2.29 -12.07
N ASP A 200 12.19 -2.84 -12.85
CA ASP A 200 13.57 -2.36 -12.90
C ASP A 200 13.66 -0.95 -13.50
N GLU A 201 12.86 -0.67 -14.52
CA GLU A 201 12.78 0.66 -15.15
C GLU A 201 12.23 1.69 -14.16
N LEU A 202 11.15 1.36 -13.44
CA LEU A 202 10.61 2.24 -12.39
C LEU A 202 11.63 2.44 -11.27
N ALA A 203 12.23 1.36 -10.76
CA ALA A 203 13.22 1.43 -9.69
C ALA A 203 14.43 2.30 -10.07
N ALA A 204 14.85 2.27 -11.33
CA ALA A 204 15.94 3.11 -11.84
C ALA A 204 15.58 4.61 -11.83
N VAL A 205 14.34 4.98 -12.17
CA VAL A 205 13.86 6.37 -12.08
C VAL A 205 13.80 6.80 -10.62
N LEU A 206 13.20 5.99 -9.75
CA LEU A 206 13.07 6.29 -8.31
C LEU A 206 14.43 6.48 -7.63
N ALA A 207 15.40 5.60 -7.92
CA ALA A 207 16.74 5.68 -7.33
C ALA A 207 17.53 6.90 -7.83
N ARG A 208 17.34 7.29 -9.09
CA ARG A 208 17.99 8.49 -9.67
C ARG A 208 17.62 9.78 -8.95
N HIS A 209 16.37 9.86 -8.50
CA HIS A 209 15.82 11.02 -7.78
C HIS A 209 15.84 10.86 -6.26
N ASP A 210 16.53 9.84 -5.73
CA ASP A 210 16.63 9.55 -4.29
C ASP A 210 15.26 9.51 -3.58
N VAL A 211 14.25 8.94 -4.25
CA VAL A 211 12.89 8.85 -3.71
C VAL A 211 12.92 8.05 -2.40
N PRO A 212 12.51 8.64 -1.26
CA PRO A 212 12.71 8.03 0.04
C PRO A 212 11.68 6.95 0.37
N LEU A 213 10.48 7.02 -0.23
CA LEU A 213 9.37 6.14 0.11
C LEU A 213 8.42 5.93 -1.08
N VAL A 214 8.14 4.66 -1.33
CA VAL A 214 7.08 4.15 -2.19
C VAL A 214 6.05 3.44 -1.31
N LEU A 215 4.76 3.69 -1.54
CA LEU A 215 3.65 2.98 -0.90
C LEU A 215 2.89 2.16 -1.95
N SER A 216 2.70 0.86 -1.69
CA SER A 216 1.97 -0.05 -2.57
C SER A 216 1.01 -0.97 -1.81
N GLY A 217 0.16 -1.70 -2.53
CA GLY A 217 -0.88 -2.59 -2.00
C GLY A 217 -0.72 -4.02 -2.51
N HIS A 218 -1.82 -4.60 -3.02
CA HIS A 218 -1.89 -5.77 -3.90
C HIS A 218 -1.64 -7.15 -3.27
N ILE A 219 -0.63 -7.28 -2.41
CA ILE A 219 -0.33 -8.58 -1.77
C ILE A 219 -1.01 -8.76 -0.42
N HIS A 220 -1.85 -7.80 -0.01
CA HIS A 220 -2.67 -7.84 1.20
C HIS A 220 -1.89 -8.00 2.53
N TRP A 221 -0.55 -7.91 2.51
CA TRP A 221 0.32 -8.14 3.65
C TRP A 221 1.24 -6.94 3.91
N PRO A 222 1.30 -6.42 5.15
CA PRO A 222 2.18 -5.30 5.45
C PRO A 222 3.64 -5.75 5.44
N ALA A 223 4.45 -5.14 4.59
CA ALA A 223 5.84 -5.52 4.42
C ALA A 223 6.71 -4.33 3.99
N THR A 224 8.04 -4.44 4.08
CA THR A 224 8.93 -3.39 3.59
C THR A 224 10.25 -3.97 3.08
N ALA A 225 10.80 -3.35 2.04
CA ALA A 225 12.12 -3.64 1.50
C ALA A 225 12.81 -2.35 1.07
N VAL A 226 14.13 -2.43 0.90
CA VAL A 226 14.94 -1.34 0.35
C VAL A 226 15.80 -1.88 -0.77
N GLN A 227 15.82 -1.18 -1.89
CA GLN A 227 16.73 -1.44 -3.00
C GLN A 227 17.24 -0.11 -3.56
N ALA A 228 18.55 -0.01 -3.77
CA ALA A 228 19.20 1.19 -4.31
C ALA A 228 18.81 2.51 -3.59
N GLY A 229 18.63 2.46 -2.26
CA GLY A 229 18.24 3.62 -1.45
C GLY A 229 16.74 3.94 -1.42
N VAL A 230 15.95 3.33 -2.31
CA VAL A 230 14.49 3.49 -2.36
C VAL A 230 13.84 2.48 -1.42
N ARG A 231 12.97 2.95 -0.52
CA ARG A 231 12.17 2.09 0.36
C ARG A 231 10.78 1.90 -0.22
N GLU A 232 10.34 0.65 -0.30
CA GLU A 232 8.93 0.32 -0.51
C GLU A 232 8.31 -0.15 0.80
N LEU A 233 7.13 0.36 1.11
CA LEU A 233 6.28 -0.12 2.19
C LEU A 233 4.93 -0.53 1.60
N ILE A 234 4.59 -1.80 1.81
CA ILE A 234 3.36 -2.39 1.34
C ILE A 234 2.32 -2.22 2.45
N ALA A 235 1.17 -1.64 2.10
CA ALA A 235 0.03 -1.51 2.98
C ALA A 235 -0.71 -2.86 3.09
N PRO A 236 -1.27 -3.19 4.26
CA PRO A 236 -2.17 -4.32 4.41
C PRO A 236 -3.48 -4.07 3.66
N ALA A 237 -4.20 -5.16 3.34
CA ALA A 237 -5.58 -5.04 2.90
C ALA A 237 -6.53 -4.72 4.06
N THR A 238 -7.59 -3.97 3.78
CA THR A 238 -8.68 -3.76 4.74
C THR A 238 -9.67 -4.93 4.77
N CYS A 239 -9.81 -5.69 3.67
CA CYS A 239 -10.81 -6.76 3.59
C CYS A 239 -10.32 -8.09 4.20
N SER A 240 -9.09 -8.50 3.93
CA SER A 240 -8.50 -9.77 4.38
C SER A 240 -7.62 -9.59 5.60
N PHE A 241 -7.24 -10.69 6.26
CA PHE A 241 -6.28 -10.64 7.37
C PHE A 241 -5.00 -9.87 6.97
N PRO A 242 -4.49 -8.92 7.79
CA PRO A 242 -4.87 -8.58 9.16
C PRO A 242 -5.92 -7.45 9.30
N GLN A 243 -6.72 -7.17 8.27
CA GLN A 243 -7.80 -6.15 8.18
C GLN A 243 -7.41 -4.84 8.86
N SER A 244 -6.53 -4.09 8.22
CA SER A 244 -6.00 -2.84 8.76
C SER A 244 -5.73 -1.85 7.65
N PHE A 245 -5.50 -0.60 8.03
CA PHE A 245 -4.89 0.40 7.16
C PHE A 245 -3.65 0.97 7.87
N VAL A 246 -2.89 1.85 7.23
CA VAL A 246 -1.75 2.51 7.88
C VAL A 246 -1.92 4.02 7.94
N VAL A 247 -1.43 4.62 9.03
CA VAL A 247 -1.27 6.06 9.18
C VAL A 247 0.21 6.39 9.01
N VAL A 248 0.52 7.33 8.14
CA VAL A 248 1.88 7.79 7.84
C VAL A 248 2.02 9.22 8.34
N ASP A 249 2.82 9.42 9.40
CA ASP A 249 3.19 10.74 9.89
C ASP A 249 4.59 11.10 9.41
N VAL A 250 4.72 12.21 8.69
CA VAL A 250 5.99 12.78 8.22
C VAL A 250 6.26 14.07 8.99
N ASP A 251 7.40 14.16 9.66
CA ASP A 251 7.84 15.35 10.37
C ASP A 251 9.37 15.54 10.26
N ARG A 252 9.91 16.55 10.95
CA ARG A 252 11.35 16.86 10.93
C ARG A 252 12.24 15.74 11.48
N ARG A 253 11.66 14.80 12.23
CA ARG A 253 12.37 13.66 12.83
C ARG A 253 12.34 12.43 11.91
N GLY A 254 11.55 12.44 10.84
CA GLY A 254 11.44 11.33 9.88
C GLY A 254 10.00 10.92 9.68
N THR A 255 9.81 9.68 9.22
CA THR A 255 8.49 9.14 8.92
C THR A 255 8.12 8.04 9.91
N THR A 256 6.89 8.07 10.39
CA THR A 256 6.32 7.09 11.32
C THR A 256 5.15 6.41 10.63
N VAL A 257 5.18 5.09 10.51
CA VAL A 257 4.06 4.34 9.94
C VAL A 257 3.42 3.50 11.03
N ARG A 258 2.11 3.64 11.21
CA ARG A 258 1.34 2.98 12.26
C ARG A 258 0.23 2.13 11.63
N LEU A 259 0.24 0.84 11.94
CA LEU A 259 -0.84 -0.08 11.60
C LEU A 259 -2.07 0.24 12.47
N VAL A 260 -3.24 0.40 11.85
CA VAL A 260 -4.52 0.65 12.53
C VAL A 260 -5.49 -0.50 12.23
N PRO A 261 -5.77 -1.40 13.20
CA PRO A 261 -6.69 -2.51 13.02
C PRO A 261 -8.14 -2.06 12.81
N LEU A 262 -8.86 -2.74 11.91
CA LEU A 262 -10.27 -2.49 11.57
C LEU A 262 -11.22 -3.55 12.13
N ALA A 263 -10.69 -4.52 12.87
CA ALA A 263 -11.49 -5.51 13.55
C ALA A 263 -10.93 -5.80 14.95
N GLY A 264 -11.84 -6.07 15.87
CA GLY A 264 -11.47 -6.66 17.16
C GLY A 264 -11.04 -8.13 17.03
N PRO A 265 -10.66 -8.78 18.14
CA PRO A 265 -10.09 -10.13 18.14
C PRO A 265 -10.94 -11.18 17.40
N LYS A 266 -12.28 -11.10 17.49
CA LYS A 266 -13.18 -12.03 16.79
C LYS A 266 -13.12 -11.87 15.27
N GLY A 267 -13.13 -10.64 14.76
CA GLY A 267 -13.05 -10.39 13.31
C GLY A 267 -11.67 -10.74 12.75
N MET A 268 -10.61 -10.50 13.53
CA MET A 268 -9.26 -10.97 13.20
C MET A 268 -9.17 -12.48 13.09
N ALA A 269 -9.74 -13.21 14.05
CA ALA A 269 -9.75 -14.67 14.04
C ALA A 269 -10.58 -15.25 12.87
N GLU A 270 -11.72 -14.62 12.54
CA GLU A 270 -12.53 -14.95 11.37
C GLU A 270 -11.70 -14.79 10.08
N ALA A 271 -11.09 -13.62 9.88
CA ALA A 271 -10.27 -13.33 8.71
C ALA A 271 -9.07 -14.27 8.59
N TYR A 272 -8.39 -14.57 9.70
CA TYR A 272 -7.29 -15.55 9.74
C TYR A 272 -7.79 -16.95 9.31
N THR A 273 -8.94 -17.40 9.83
CA THR A 273 -9.49 -18.72 9.52
C THR A 273 -9.88 -18.82 8.04
N LEU A 274 -10.49 -17.77 7.50
CA LEU A 274 -10.82 -17.68 6.07
C LEU A 274 -9.57 -17.67 5.20
N ALA A 275 -8.50 -17.01 5.63
CA ALA A 275 -7.23 -17.02 4.93
C ALA A 275 -6.55 -18.40 4.97
N ALA A 276 -6.50 -19.04 6.14
CA ALA A 276 -5.88 -20.36 6.33
C ALA A 276 -6.58 -21.47 5.51
N SER A 277 -7.89 -21.38 5.35
CA SER A 277 -8.70 -22.36 4.59
C SER A 277 -8.96 -21.94 3.13
N GLY A 278 -8.48 -20.77 2.72
CA GLY A 278 -8.75 -20.18 1.42
C GLY A 278 -7.73 -20.56 0.34
N ALA A 279 -7.60 -19.68 -0.65
CA ALA A 279 -6.65 -19.83 -1.76
C ALA A 279 -5.19 -19.78 -1.28
N ALA A 280 -4.26 -20.25 -2.11
CA ALA A 280 -2.82 -20.27 -1.81
C ALA A 280 -2.27 -18.91 -1.35
N HIS A 281 -2.82 -17.81 -1.87
CA HIS A 281 -2.46 -16.45 -1.43
C HIS A 281 -2.85 -16.19 0.03
N GLY A 282 -4.09 -16.50 0.43
CA GLY A 282 -4.54 -16.40 1.81
C GLY A 282 -3.73 -17.30 2.76
N GLN A 283 -3.38 -18.50 2.32
CA GLN A 283 -2.51 -19.41 3.08
C GLN A 283 -1.09 -18.82 3.25
N GLY A 284 -0.57 -18.15 2.21
CA GLY A 284 0.71 -17.42 2.27
C GLY A 284 0.70 -16.30 3.32
N ILE A 285 -0.39 -15.53 3.39
CA ILE A 285 -0.60 -14.50 4.42
C ILE A 285 -0.55 -15.11 5.83
N VAL A 286 -1.25 -16.22 6.05
CA VAL A 286 -1.24 -16.91 7.35
C VAL A 286 0.16 -17.44 7.70
N ALA A 287 0.87 -18.01 6.74
CA ALA A 287 2.24 -18.47 6.95
C ALA A 287 3.21 -17.35 7.37
N HIS A 288 2.94 -16.10 6.98
CA HIS A 288 3.70 -14.94 7.48
C HIS A 288 3.30 -14.53 8.89
N ALA A 289 2.01 -14.56 9.20
CA ALA A 289 1.50 -14.29 10.53
C ALA A 289 2.09 -15.26 11.56
N ASP A 290 2.14 -16.55 11.24
CA ASP A 290 2.62 -17.62 12.13
C ASP A 290 4.13 -17.53 12.40
N ARG A 291 4.90 -16.84 11.55
CA ARG A 291 6.32 -16.52 11.80
C ARG A 291 6.51 -15.38 12.80
N GLY A 292 5.42 -14.82 13.32
CA GLY A 292 5.45 -13.76 14.32
C GLY A 292 5.81 -12.38 13.78
N GLN A 293 5.71 -12.14 12.46
CA GLN A 293 6.09 -10.84 11.87
C GLN A 293 5.28 -9.67 12.47
N LEU A 294 3.97 -9.85 12.70
CA LEU A 294 3.14 -8.83 13.36
C LEU A 294 3.44 -8.69 14.86
N SER A 295 3.98 -9.73 15.49
CA SER A 295 4.41 -9.71 16.89
C SER A 295 5.81 -9.11 17.07
N ALA A 296 6.59 -9.02 15.99
CA ALA A 296 7.96 -8.50 15.97
C ALA A 296 8.03 -7.01 15.58
N LEU A 297 6.90 -6.30 15.56
CA LEU A 297 6.84 -4.90 15.18
C LEU A 297 7.67 -3.99 16.10
N PRO A 298 8.31 -2.93 15.58
CA PRO A 298 8.22 -2.47 14.18
C PRO A 298 9.03 -3.35 13.22
N LEU A 299 8.57 -3.45 11.96
CA LEU A 299 9.31 -4.15 10.90
C LEU A 299 10.69 -3.51 10.66
N VAL A 300 10.79 -2.20 10.88
CA VAL A 300 12.03 -1.44 10.77
C VAL A 300 12.01 -0.22 11.70
N ASP A 301 13.14 0.07 12.34
CA ASP A 301 13.38 1.31 13.08
C ASP A 301 14.78 1.87 12.75
N GLU A 302 14.80 2.88 11.89
CA GLU A 302 16.01 3.59 11.45
C GLU A 302 16.34 4.78 12.35
N ARG A 303 15.45 5.13 13.29
CA ARG A 303 15.59 6.32 14.14
C ARG A 303 16.09 6.00 15.54
N THR A 304 16.07 4.73 15.93
CA THR A 304 16.69 4.25 17.18
C THR A 304 18.10 3.74 16.87
N PRO A 305 19.16 4.29 17.49
CA PRO A 305 20.50 3.76 17.31
C PRO A 305 20.56 2.28 17.72
N PRO A 306 21.33 1.42 17.01
CA PRO A 306 21.52 0.05 17.45
C PRO A 306 22.05 0.06 18.89
N ARG A 307 21.44 -0.76 19.76
CA ARG A 307 21.92 -0.91 21.14
C ARG A 307 23.39 -1.32 21.10
N ARG A 308 24.31 -0.43 21.49
CA ARG A 308 25.67 -0.83 21.84
C ARG A 308 25.53 -1.83 22.98
N VAL A 309 25.98 -3.07 22.77
CA VAL A 309 26.18 -4.01 23.86
C VAL A 309 27.25 -3.41 24.76
N VAL A 310 26.85 -2.85 25.90
CA VAL A 310 27.79 -2.42 26.93
C VAL A 310 28.40 -3.69 27.50
N GLY A 311 29.60 -4.06 27.02
CA GLY A 311 30.32 -5.23 27.53
C GLY A 311 31.42 -5.83 26.65
N SER A 312 31.54 -5.47 25.36
CA SER A 312 32.59 -6.08 24.50
C SER A 312 33.92 -5.34 24.44
N ASP A 313 34.01 -4.08 24.89
CA ASP A 313 35.25 -3.29 24.80
C ASP A 313 35.68 -2.71 26.15
N VAL A 314 36.05 -3.59 27.09
CA VAL A 314 36.97 -3.21 28.19
C VAL A 314 38.28 -3.97 27.97
N PRO A 315 39.29 -3.37 27.33
CA PRO A 315 40.64 -3.91 27.33
C PRO A 315 41.15 -3.97 28.77
N GLY A 316 41.36 -5.17 29.32
CA GLY A 316 42.00 -5.35 30.63
C GLY A 316 41.14 -5.93 31.76
N ALA A 317 39.97 -6.53 31.49
CA ALA A 317 39.26 -7.28 32.54
C ALA A 317 40.04 -8.56 32.92
N VAL A 318 40.77 -8.48 34.04
CA VAL A 318 41.49 -9.59 34.68
C VAL A 318 40.47 -10.67 35.08
N ARG A 319 40.62 -11.87 34.51
CA ARG A 319 39.91 -13.07 34.98
C ARG A 319 40.64 -13.63 36.19
N TRP A 320 40.04 -13.53 37.37
CA TRP A 320 40.48 -14.30 38.53
C TRP A 320 40.06 -15.77 38.35
N ARG A 321 40.99 -16.69 38.66
CA ARG A 321 40.77 -18.14 38.66
C ARG A 321 40.07 -18.58 39.94
#